data_AF-A0A8T4VL46-F1
#
_entry.id   AF-A0A8T4VL46-F1
#
_cell.length_a   1.000
_cell.length_b   1.000
_cell.length_c   1.000
_cell.angle_alpha   90.00
_cell.angle_beta   90.00
_cell.angle_gamma   90.00
#
_symmetry.space_group_name_H-M   'P 1'
#
loop_
_entity.id
_entity.type
_entity.pdbx_description
1 polymer ?
#
loop_
_entity_poly.entity_id
_entity_poly.type
_entity_poly.pdbx_seq_one_letter_code
_entity_poly.pdbx_strand_id
1 'polypeptide(L)'
;TYNDIWCLAVIVAPKPGSERIDLNTTYILLSDGTKKALLSYAGYNTTEFWDADVNGDIFSTTDVNWTNLSNEQFGIGVLQDYDGSMSQTNPVLNRGDKAVLYIFTNDTTGVFSDQIPTRTEIFGRIIPEIGSPGVISFTSPKAYVNKIYVLQ
;
A
#
# COMPACT_ATOMS: atom_id res chain seq x y z
N THR A 1 3.60 6.74 -25.04
CA THR A 1 4.02 6.98 -23.65
C THR A 1 2.89 6.60 -22.75
N TYR A 2 3.14 5.80 -21.73
CA TYR A 2 2.14 5.55 -20.70
C TYR A 2 2.05 6.78 -19.77
N ASN A 3 0.90 6.93 -19.12
CA ASN A 3 0.71 7.92 -18.05
C ASN A 3 1.65 7.60 -16.87
N ASP A 4 1.84 8.58 -15.99
CA ASP A 4 2.69 8.47 -14.81
C ASP A 4 2.15 7.43 -13.79
N ILE A 5 2.90 7.11 -12.73
CA ILE A 5 2.46 6.08 -11.76
C ILE A 5 1.30 6.63 -10.93
N TRP A 6 0.17 5.93 -10.97
CA TRP A 6 -1.08 6.33 -10.31
C TRP A 6 -1.55 5.33 -9.21
N CYS A 7 -0.89 4.17 -9.13
CA CYS A 7 -1.12 3.15 -8.10
C CYS A 7 0.22 2.60 -7.60
N LEU A 8 0.33 2.42 -6.28
CA LEU A 8 1.43 1.71 -5.64
C LEU A 8 0.87 0.50 -4.88
N ALA A 9 1.51 -0.65 -5.06
CA ALA A 9 1.24 -1.86 -4.30
C ALA A 9 2.50 -2.21 -3.50
N VAL A 10 2.45 -2.05 -2.17
CA VAL A 10 3.60 -2.29 -1.28
C VAL A 10 3.41 -3.63 -0.57
N ILE A 11 4.24 -4.61 -0.93
CA ILE A 11 4.19 -5.94 -0.30
C ILE A 11 4.91 -5.89 1.04
N VAL A 12 4.23 -6.33 2.10
CA VAL A 12 4.77 -6.38 3.46
C VAL A 12 4.65 -7.78 4.05
N ALA A 13 5.59 -8.09 4.95
CA ALA A 13 5.59 -9.31 5.75
C ALA A 13 6.23 -8.99 7.12
N PRO A 14 5.77 -9.62 8.21
CA PRO A 14 6.40 -9.46 9.51
C PRO A 14 7.79 -10.10 9.52
N LYS A 15 8.71 -9.53 10.32
CA LYS A 15 10.04 -10.12 10.49
C LYS A 15 9.90 -11.45 11.26
N PRO A 16 10.74 -12.47 10.96
CA PRO A 16 10.75 -13.69 11.75
C PRO A 16 10.98 -13.38 13.24
N GLY A 17 10.08 -13.87 14.09
CA GLY A 17 10.14 -13.61 15.54
C GLY A 17 9.50 -12.30 15.99
N SER A 18 8.91 -11.51 15.08
CA SER A 18 8.00 -10.44 15.45
C SER A 18 6.75 -10.98 16.13
N GLU A 19 6.20 -10.17 17.05
CA GLU A 19 4.84 -10.35 17.54
C GLU A 19 3.83 -10.04 16.42
N ARG A 20 2.55 -10.28 16.70
CA ARG A 20 1.45 -9.98 15.79
C ARG A 20 1.39 -8.47 15.54
N ILE A 21 1.19 -8.09 14.29
CA ILE A 21 1.09 -6.68 13.87
C ILE A 21 -0.33 -6.44 13.38
N ASP A 22 -1.08 -5.57 14.05
CA ASP A 22 -2.38 -5.13 13.55
C ASP A 22 -2.20 -4.03 12.50
N LEU A 23 -2.66 -4.29 11.28
CA LEU A 23 -2.62 -3.32 10.19
C LEU A 23 -3.69 -2.23 10.32
N ASN A 24 -4.71 -2.42 11.15
CA ASN A 24 -5.75 -1.42 11.40
C ASN A 24 -5.20 -0.21 12.20
N THR A 25 -4.23 -0.45 13.07
CA THR A 25 -3.54 0.57 13.88
C THR A 25 -2.20 0.99 13.27
N THR A 26 -1.85 0.47 12.09
CA THR A 26 -0.64 0.81 11.36
C THR A 26 -0.83 2.10 10.56
N TYR A 27 0.20 2.94 10.55
CA TYR A 27 0.23 4.16 9.73
C TYR A 27 1.33 4.08 8.67
N ILE A 28 1.06 4.66 7.49
CA ILE A 28 2.08 4.83 6.46
C ILE A 28 2.40 6.32 6.33
N LEU A 29 3.65 6.69 6.56
CA LEU A 29 4.17 7.99 6.16
C LEU A 29 4.74 7.88 4.76
N LEU A 30 4.34 8.76 3.84
CA LEU A 30 4.86 8.78 2.47
C LEU A 30 5.13 10.21 2.01
N SER A 31 6.19 10.41 1.24
CA SER A 31 6.60 11.71 0.72
C SER A 31 7.28 11.60 -0.63
N ASP A 32 7.06 12.61 -1.47
CA ASP A 32 7.73 12.85 -2.76
C ASP A 32 8.78 13.97 -2.68
N GLY A 33 9.14 14.39 -1.47
CA GLY A 33 10.02 15.53 -1.20
C GLY A 33 9.30 16.89 -1.12
N THR A 34 8.10 17.02 -1.67
CA THR A 34 7.30 18.26 -1.64
C THR A 34 6.10 18.13 -0.70
N LYS A 35 5.34 17.05 -0.85
CA LYS A 35 4.19 16.69 -0.03
C LYS A 35 4.54 15.53 0.90
N LYS A 36 3.82 15.49 2.01
CA LYS A 36 3.88 14.41 2.99
C LYS A 36 2.45 14.01 3.31
N ALA A 37 2.21 12.71 3.36
CA ALA A 37 0.93 12.15 3.74
C ALA A 37 1.11 11.14 4.87
N LEU A 38 0.10 11.09 5.74
CA LEU A 38 -0.07 10.07 6.76
C LEU A 38 -1.30 9.26 6.34
N LEU A 39 -1.11 7.99 6.04
CA LEU A 39 -2.17 7.11 5.56
C LEU A 39 -2.63 6.19 6.69
N SER A 40 -3.94 6.00 6.77
CA SER A 40 -4.61 5.07 7.68
C SER A 40 -5.45 4.05 6.90
N TYR A 41 -5.74 2.90 7.50
CA TYR A 41 -6.48 1.85 6.83
C TYR A 41 -7.94 2.26 6.60
N ALA A 42 -8.41 2.17 5.35
CA ALA A 42 -9.77 2.59 4.98
C ALA A 42 -10.81 1.47 5.06
N GLY A 43 -10.39 0.20 5.02
CA GLY A 43 -11.29 -0.93 4.83
C GLY A 43 -12.03 -1.41 6.09
N TYR A 44 -11.73 -0.86 7.28
CA TYR A 44 -12.40 -1.27 8.52
C TYR A 44 -13.94 -1.13 8.44
N ASN A 45 -14.43 -0.08 7.76
CA ASN A 45 -15.87 0.19 7.63
C ASN A 45 -16.45 -0.20 6.25
N THR A 46 -15.63 -0.66 5.30
CA THR A 46 -16.08 -0.97 3.93
C THR A 46 -15.21 -2.02 3.26
N THR A 47 -15.83 -2.93 2.51
CA THR A 47 -15.12 -3.97 1.78
C THR A 47 -14.42 -3.43 0.53
N GLU A 48 -14.71 -2.20 0.09
CA GLU A 48 -14.13 -1.60 -1.12
C GLU A 48 -12.60 -1.48 -1.09
N PHE A 49 -12.02 -1.47 0.12
CA PHE A 49 -10.58 -1.31 0.34
C PHE A 49 -9.93 -2.55 0.96
N TRP A 50 -10.61 -3.69 0.85
CA TRP A 50 -10.19 -4.98 1.37
C TRP A 50 -10.29 -6.04 0.27
N ASP A 51 -9.14 -6.60 -0.09
CA ASP A 51 -9.06 -7.81 -0.92
C ASP A 51 -8.71 -9.01 -0.03
N ALA A 52 -9.66 -9.94 0.09
CA ALA A 52 -9.53 -11.10 0.97
C ALA A 52 -8.60 -12.20 0.40
N ASP A 53 -8.34 -12.20 -0.90
CA ASP A 53 -7.51 -13.20 -1.58
C ASP A 53 -7.00 -12.63 -2.90
N VAL A 54 -5.82 -12.02 -2.85
CA VAL A 54 -5.17 -11.40 -4.01
C VAL A 54 -4.77 -12.50 -4.99
N ASN A 55 -5.63 -12.73 -5.99
CA ASN A 55 -5.45 -13.78 -6.98
C ASN A 55 -5.41 -13.21 -8.40
N GLY A 56 -4.20 -13.02 -8.94
CA GLY A 56 -3.99 -12.55 -10.30
C GLY A 56 -3.40 -11.14 -10.35
N ASP A 57 -4.12 -10.19 -10.94
CA ASP A 57 -3.63 -8.82 -11.15
C ASP A 57 -3.79 -7.96 -9.89
N ILE A 58 -2.68 -7.73 -9.19
CA ILE A 58 -2.61 -6.89 -7.97
C ILE A 58 -3.15 -5.47 -8.21
N PHE A 59 -3.15 -4.97 -9.44
CA PHE A 59 -3.66 -3.62 -9.77
C PHE A 59 -5.08 -3.63 -10.33
N SER A 60 -5.80 -4.76 -10.25
CA SER A 60 -7.20 -4.83 -10.65
C SER A 60 -8.07 -3.90 -9.80
N THR A 61 -9.02 -3.23 -10.45
CA THR A 61 -10.05 -2.42 -9.77
C THR A 61 -11.25 -3.25 -9.33
N THR A 62 -11.28 -4.55 -9.63
CA THR A 62 -12.35 -5.46 -9.21
C THR A 62 -12.24 -5.84 -7.74
N ASP A 63 -11.02 -5.82 -7.20
CA ASP A 63 -10.71 -6.39 -5.90
C ASP A 63 -10.52 -5.26 -4.86
N VAL A 64 -9.84 -4.18 -5.25
CA VAL A 64 -9.78 -2.92 -4.49
C VAL A 64 -10.21 -1.75 -5.36
N ASN A 65 -11.12 -0.91 -4.84
CA ASN A 65 -11.56 0.30 -5.51
C ASN A 65 -10.57 1.45 -5.29
N TRP A 66 -9.48 1.42 -6.05
CA TRP A 66 -8.41 2.42 -6.02
C TRP A 66 -8.90 3.86 -6.09
N THR A 67 -9.92 4.13 -6.92
CA THR A 67 -10.41 5.49 -7.18
C THR A 67 -11.16 6.12 -6.01
N ASN A 68 -11.61 5.30 -5.06
CA ASN A 68 -12.32 5.77 -3.87
C ASN A 68 -11.39 5.95 -2.65
N LEU A 69 -10.13 5.52 -2.73
CA LEU A 69 -9.14 5.79 -1.67
C LEU A 69 -8.81 7.29 -1.64
N SER A 70 -8.87 7.89 -0.47
CA SER A 70 -8.45 9.28 -0.27
C SER A 70 -6.93 9.43 -0.15
N ASN A 71 -6.47 10.67 -0.13
CA ASN A 71 -5.07 11.06 0.05
C ASN A 71 -4.48 10.74 1.44
N GLU A 72 -5.32 10.27 2.37
CA GLU A 72 -4.98 9.92 3.76
C GLU A 72 -5.28 8.44 4.06
N GLN A 73 -5.48 7.64 3.01
CA GLN A 73 -5.97 6.27 3.12
C GLN A 73 -5.12 5.26 2.36
N PHE A 74 -5.11 4.03 2.86
CA PHE A 74 -4.62 2.86 2.14
C PHE A 74 -5.60 1.69 2.25
N GLY A 75 -5.58 0.83 1.23
CA GLY A 75 -6.29 -0.46 1.21
C GLY A 75 -5.37 -1.62 1.57
N ILE A 76 -5.94 -2.77 1.88
CA ILE A 76 -5.19 -4.00 2.21
C ILE A 76 -5.65 -5.14 1.31
N GLY A 77 -4.70 -5.91 0.79
CA GLY A 77 -4.95 -7.19 0.14
C GLY A 77 -4.20 -8.31 0.84
N VAL A 78 -4.84 -9.47 0.98
CA VAL A 78 -4.22 -10.68 1.54
C VAL A 78 -3.55 -11.48 0.42
N LEU A 79 -2.22 -11.53 0.43
CA LEU A 79 -1.45 -12.33 -0.54
C LEU A 79 -1.17 -13.75 -0.03
N GLN A 80 -1.00 -13.88 1.29
CA GLN A 80 -0.77 -15.15 1.94
C GLN A 80 -1.22 -15.04 3.39
N ASP A 81 -2.14 -15.91 3.80
CA ASP A 81 -2.57 -16.10 5.18
C ASP A 81 -2.95 -17.58 5.35
N TYR A 82 -2.22 -18.29 6.20
CA TYR A 82 -2.46 -19.74 6.43
C TYR A 82 -3.39 -19.99 7.61
N ASP A 83 -3.39 -19.11 8.62
CA ASP A 83 -4.10 -19.31 9.88
C ASP A 83 -5.38 -18.49 10.01
N GLY A 84 -5.71 -17.70 8.99
CA GLY A 84 -6.94 -16.89 8.93
C GLY A 84 -6.89 -15.67 9.85
N SER A 85 -5.69 -15.20 10.18
CA SER A 85 -5.50 -14.04 11.06
C SER A 85 -5.79 -12.70 10.39
N MET A 86 -5.86 -12.68 9.06
CA MET A 86 -6.15 -11.50 8.27
C MET A 86 -7.63 -11.46 7.86
N SER A 87 -8.36 -10.50 8.42
CA SER A 87 -9.74 -10.19 8.03
C SER A 87 -9.95 -8.69 7.89
N GLN A 88 -11.00 -8.28 7.19
CA GLN A 88 -11.30 -6.87 6.94
C GLN A 88 -11.30 -6.01 8.22
N THR A 89 -11.94 -6.46 9.29
CA THR A 89 -12.05 -5.69 10.54
C THR A 89 -10.95 -6.01 11.56
N ASN A 90 -10.18 -7.08 11.31
CA ASN A 90 -9.05 -7.49 12.13
C ASN A 90 -7.92 -8.01 11.22
N PRO A 91 -7.19 -7.12 10.52
CA PRO A 91 -6.14 -7.46 9.56
C PRO A 91 -4.80 -7.65 10.29
N VAL A 92 -4.67 -8.78 11.00
CA VAL A 92 -3.49 -9.04 11.84
C VAL A 92 -2.46 -9.85 11.05
N LEU A 93 -1.28 -9.26 10.83
CA LEU A 93 -0.13 -9.95 10.25
C LEU A 93 0.61 -10.78 11.29
N ASN A 94 0.86 -12.04 10.97
CA ASN A 94 1.69 -12.92 11.77
C ASN A 94 2.65 -13.78 10.91
N ARG A 95 3.32 -14.74 11.55
CA ARG A 95 4.43 -15.49 10.94
C ARG A 95 3.96 -16.24 9.69
N GLY A 96 4.53 -15.82 8.56
CA GLY A 96 4.31 -16.47 7.27
C GLY A 96 3.31 -15.72 6.40
N ASP A 97 2.63 -14.73 6.95
CA ASP A 97 1.65 -13.95 6.22
C ASP A 97 2.31 -12.89 5.34
N LYS A 98 1.63 -12.54 4.25
CA LYS A 98 1.99 -11.47 3.35
C LYS A 98 0.76 -10.65 3.00
N ALA A 99 0.90 -9.35 3.07
CA ALA A 99 -0.14 -8.41 2.67
C ALA A 99 0.38 -7.47 1.58
N VAL A 100 -0.54 -6.94 0.80
CA VAL A 100 -0.34 -5.82 -0.10
C VAL A 100 -0.98 -4.59 0.54
N LEU A 101 -0.24 -3.50 0.63
CA LEU A 101 -0.77 -2.19 0.99
C LEU A 101 -1.00 -1.40 -0.29
N TYR A 102 -2.25 -1.10 -0.58
CA TYR A 102 -2.69 -0.38 -1.77
C TYR A 102 -2.72 1.12 -1.51
N ILE A 103 -1.92 1.88 -2.26
CA ILE A 103 -1.80 3.33 -2.12
C ILE A 103 -2.13 3.99 -3.45
N PHE A 104 -3.11 4.88 -3.44
CA PHE A 104 -3.58 5.57 -4.63
C PHE A 104 -2.86 6.92 -4.79
N THR A 105 -2.33 7.18 -5.98
CA THR A 105 -1.58 8.42 -6.27
C THR A 105 -2.17 9.19 -7.44
N ASN A 106 -3.35 8.87 -7.95
CA ASN A 106 -3.89 9.58 -9.11
C ASN A 106 -4.60 10.89 -8.73
N ASP A 107 -4.35 11.95 -9.49
CA ASP A 107 -5.12 13.22 -9.47
C ASP A 107 -5.26 13.82 -8.06
N THR A 108 -6.17 14.79 -7.88
CA THR A 108 -6.39 15.56 -6.65
C THR A 108 -6.78 14.74 -5.43
N THR A 109 -7.33 13.54 -5.62
CA THR A 109 -7.73 12.64 -4.53
C THR A 109 -6.62 11.69 -4.10
N GLY A 110 -5.58 11.53 -4.90
CA GLY A 110 -4.41 10.71 -4.58
C GLY A 110 -3.50 11.33 -3.52
N VAL A 111 -2.62 10.49 -2.95
CA VAL A 111 -1.72 10.86 -1.85
C VAL A 111 -0.87 12.10 -2.11
N PHE A 112 -0.44 12.31 -3.35
CA PHE A 112 0.34 13.50 -3.75
C PHE A 112 -0.48 14.56 -4.48
N SER A 113 -1.80 14.39 -4.54
CA SER A 113 -2.72 15.17 -5.39
C SER A 113 -2.27 15.27 -6.86
N ASP A 114 -1.46 14.31 -7.30
CA ASP A 114 -0.88 14.18 -8.64
C ASP A 114 -0.25 12.78 -8.76
N GLN A 115 -0.14 12.28 -10.00
CA GLN A 115 0.58 11.04 -10.31
C GLN A 115 2.08 11.20 -10.02
N ILE A 116 2.82 10.10 -9.86
CA ILE A 116 4.26 10.15 -9.62
C ILE A 116 5.00 10.27 -10.96
N PRO A 117 5.59 11.43 -11.30
CA PRO A 117 6.26 11.61 -12.57
C PRO A 117 7.59 10.84 -12.59
N THR A 118 8.24 10.83 -13.74
CA THR A 118 9.58 10.22 -13.90
C THR A 118 10.64 10.93 -13.06
N ARG A 119 11.65 10.20 -12.56
CA ARG A 119 12.77 10.72 -11.75
C ARG A 119 12.37 11.37 -10.42
N THR A 120 11.26 10.93 -9.84
CA THR A 120 10.80 11.38 -8.53
C THR A 120 11.32 10.44 -7.46
N GLU A 121 11.94 11.01 -6.43
CA GLU A 121 12.31 10.27 -5.23
C GLU A 121 11.09 10.17 -4.31
N ILE A 122 10.72 8.94 -3.97
CA ILE A 122 9.66 8.65 -3.01
C ILE A 122 10.30 7.99 -1.79
N PHE A 123 9.99 8.50 -0.61
CA PHE A 123 10.42 7.91 0.64
C PHE A 123 9.27 7.83 1.64
N GLY A 124 9.28 6.80 2.47
CA GLY A 124 8.21 6.54 3.40
C GLY A 124 8.58 5.54 4.47
N ARG A 125 7.69 5.41 5.46
CA ARG A 125 7.80 4.47 6.55
C ARG A 125 6.45 3.84 6.84
N ILE A 126 6.46 2.54 7.08
CA ILE A 126 5.29 1.79 7.54
C ILE A 126 5.50 1.57 9.03
N ILE A 127 4.68 2.21 9.85
CA ILE A 127 4.84 2.28 11.30
C ILE A 127 3.74 1.42 11.92
N PRO A 128 4.06 0.21 12.39
CA PRO A 128 3.11 -0.60 13.14
C PRO A 128 2.89 -0.04 14.55
N GLU A 129 1.82 -0.45 15.21
CA GLU A 129 1.56 -0.11 16.62
C GLU A 129 2.71 -0.55 17.54
N ILE A 130 3.23 -1.76 17.29
CA ILE A 130 4.35 -2.34 18.02
C ILE A 130 5.39 -2.85 17.02
N GLY A 131 6.65 -2.57 17.31
CA GLY A 131 7.78 -3.07 16.55
C GLY A 131 8.55 -1.99 15.79
N SER A 132 9.38 -2.44 14.85
CA SER A 132 10.23 -1.54 14.07
C SER A 132 9.54 -1.13 12.77
N PRO A 133 9.64 0.15 12.37
CA PRO A 133 9.11 0.59 11.08
C PRO A 133 9.75 -0.11 9.88
N GLY A 134 8.93 -0.38 8.86
CA GLY A 134 9.39 -0.67 7.50
C GLY A 134 9.75 0.61 6.76
N VAL A 135 10.65 0.52 5.77
CA VAL A 135 11.09 1.66 4.95
C VAL A 135 10.65 1.46 3.51
N ILE A 136 10.14 2.52 2.90
CA ILE A 136 9.88 2.64 1.47
C ILE A 136 10.87 3.68 0.95
N SER A 137 11.66 3.38 -0.08
CA SER A 137 12.55 4.36 -0.69
C SER A 137 12.88 3.96 -2.12
N PHE A 138 12.36 4.70 -3.10
CA PHE A 138 12.66 4.41 -4.50
C PHE A 138 12.76 5.70 -5.31
N THR A 139 13.36 5.61 -6.49
CA THR A 139 13.32 6.67 -7.49
C THR A 139 12.62 6.16 -8.75
N SER A 140 11.59 6.85 -9.20
CA SER A 140 10.87 6.45 -10.42
C SER A 140 11.79 6.54 -11.66
N PRO A 141 11.62 5.66 -12.66
CA PRO A 141 12.50 5.58 -13.83
C PRO A 141 12.47 6.85 -14.69
N LYS A 142 13.42 6.94 -15.63
CA LYS A 142 13.54 8.10 -16.54
C LYS A 142 12.45 8.19 -17.61
N ALA A 143 11.72 7.10 -17.86
CA ALA A 143 10.64 7.03 -18.84
C ALA A 143 9.71 5.85 -18.51
N TYR A 144 8.41 6.03 -18.72
CA TYR A 144 7.43 4.95 -18.59
C TYR A 144 7.09 4.31 -19.95
N VAL A 145 7.59 3.09 -20.16
CA VAL A 145 7.38 2.25 -21.36
C VAL A 145 6.53 1.01 -21.13
N ASN A 146 6.43 0.54 -19.88
CA ASN A 146 5.58 -0.55 -19.41
C ASN A 146 4.44 -0.03 -18.51
N LYS A 147 3.45 -0.89 -18.26
CA LYS A 147 2.36 -0.60 -17.30
C LYS A 147 2.74 -0.88 -15.84
N ILE A 148 3.64 -1.85 -15.61
CA ILE A 148 4.04 -2.32 -14.27
C ILE A 148 5.54 -2.14 -14.12
N TYR A 149 5.95 -1.64 -12.95
CA TYR A 149 7.35 -1.51 -12.55
C TYR A 149 7.56 -2.14 -11.19
N VAL A 150 8.71 -2.80 -11.03
CA VAL A 150 9.21 -3.22 -9.72
C VAL A 150 10.11 -2.11 -9.20
N LEU A 151 9.80 -1.62 -8.01
CA LEU A 151 10.50 -0.52 -7.34
C LEU A 151 10.89 -1.00 -5.94
N GLN A 152 12.09 -0.66 -5.48
CA GLN A 152 12.59 -1.00 -4.14
C GLN A 152 13.51 0.08 -3.62
#